data_AF-A0AAJ2LBZ5-F1
#
_entry.id   AF-A0AAJ2LBZ5-F1
#
_cell.length_a   1.000
_cell.length_b   1.000
_cell.length_c   1.000
_cell.angle_alpha   90.00
_cell.angle_beta   90.00
_cell.angle_gamma   90.00
#
_symmetry.space_group_name_H-M   'P 1'
#
loop_
_entity.id
_entity.type
_entity.pdbx_description
1 polymer ?
#
loop_
_entity_poly.entity_id
_entity_poly.type
_entity_poly.pdbx_seq_one_letter_code
_entity_poly.pdbx_strand_id
1 'polypeptide(L)'
;MKFLTTSIFSLLSLTIFAQTEIAAVSSIQSQATIRISKSTKRCKYFSANAPVTMADGSVKSIAEVRVGEHVKTCKDGKTTITQVKQIDVFNQPTSPLTAVYLRPAEDNTSGSPIVPALLLEATPHHYVQTNHGRKRMKRLSKKDILYHYEPSTGIVSSWKVGAVQENARRVSKAYNLETVDGTYLVDNVMVANN
;
A
#
# COMPACT_ATOMS: atom_id res chain seq x y z
N MET A 1 44.97 34.73 62.12
CA MET A 1 43.50 34.68 62.29
C MET A 1 43.01 33.37 61.70
N LYS A 2 42.43 32.49 62.52
CA LYS A 2 41.96 31.14 62.17
C LYS A 2 40.44 31.09 62.32
N PHE A 3 39.79 30.38 61.40
CA PHE A 3 38.35 30.19 61.27
C PHE A 3 37.73 29.42 62.44
N LEU A 4 36.50 29.77 62.80
CA LEU A 4 35.62 28.97 63.65
C LEU A 4 34.22 28.87 63.01
N THR A 5 33.75 27.63 62.91
CA THR A 5 32.42 27.10 62.54
C THR A 5 31.37 27.47 63.60
N THR A 6 30.04 27.51 63.38
CA THR A 6 29.05 26.44 63.10
C THR A 6 27.68 27.11 62.79
N SER A 7 26.90 26.76 61.75
CA SER A 7 25.89 25.68 61.60
C SER A 7 24.64 25.69 62.49
N ILE A 8 23.51 25.26 61.88
CA ILE A 8 22.16 24.82 62.37
C ILE A 8 21.03 25.83 62.04
N PHE A 9 19.81 25.52 61.55
CA PHE A 9 19.11 24.46 60.77
C PHE A 9 17.62 24.89 60.72
N SER A 10 16.78 24.31 59.83
CA SER A 10 15.29 24.30 59.83
C SER A 10 14.54 25.56 59.28
N LEU A 11 13.43 25.53 58.52
CA LEU A 11 12.37 24.56 58.13
C LEU A 11 11.88 24.92 56.70
N LEU A 12 11.73 23.98 55.76
CA LEU A 12 10.50 23.26 55.42
C LEU A 12 9.29 24.14 54.98
N SER A 13 9.02 24.18 53.68
CA SER A 13 7.66 24.07 53.13
C SER A 13 7.72 23.75 51.63
N LEU A 14 7.34 22.51 51.30
CA LEU A 14 7.03 22.09 49.93
C LEU A 14 5.68 22.68 49.53
N THR A 15 5.63 23.41 48.42
CA THR A 15 4.37 23.63 47.71
C THR A 15 4.23 22.58 46.62
N ILE A 16 3.36 21.62 46.89
CA ILE A 16 2.92 20.60 45.94
C ILE A 16 1.90 21.28 45.02
N PHE A 17 2.28 21.58 43.78
CA PHE A 17 1.29 21.80 42.72
C PHE A 17 0.99 20.46 42.05
N ALA A 18 -0.12 19.86 42.46
CA ALA A 18 -0.80 18.83 41.70
C ALA A 18 -1.63 19.51 40.62
N GLN A 19 -1.21 19.39 39.35
CA GLN A 19 -2.12 19.55 38.21
C GLN A 19 -2.09 18.25 37.41
N THR A 20 -3.13 17.47 37.66
CA THR A 20 -3.66 16.45 36.78
C THR A 20 -4.11 17.11 35.49
N GLU A 21 -3.55 16.71 34.35
CA GLU A 21 -4.39 16.41 33.17
C GLU A 21 -3.69 15.42 32.24
N ILE A 22 -4.17 14.18 32.36
CA ILE A 22 -3.96 13.09 31.45
C ILE A 22 -4.72 13.43 30.17
N ALA A 23 -4.01 13.94 29.16
CA ALA A 23 -4.38 13.77 27.76
C ALA A 23 -3.14 14.05 26.89
N ALA A 24 -2.11 13.22 27.05
CA ALA A 24 -1.26 12.94 25.92
C ALA A 24 -2.16 12.27 24.86
N VAL A 25 -2.74 13.09 23.97
CA VAL A 25 -3.11 12.66 22.63
C VAL A 25 -1.79 12.37 21.95
N SER A 26 -1.20 11.24 22.33
CA SER A 26 -0.23 10.51 21.54
C SER A 26 -0.96 10.24 20.24
N SER A 27 -0.66 11.06 19.23
CA SER A 27 -0.86 10.69 17.86
C SER A 27 -0.31 9.27 17.76
N ILE A 28 -1.20 8.30 17.54
CA ILE A 28 -0.79 6.92 17.25
C ILE A 28 -0.03 7.02 15.95
N GLN A 29 1.29 7.28 16.04
CA GLN A 29 2.22 7.04 14.96
C GLN A 29 2.02 5.57 14.66
N SER A 30 1.34 5.30 13.56
CA SER A 30 1.10 3.97 13.04
C SER A 30 2.46 3.29 12.93
N GLN A 31 2.82 2.50 13.95
CA GLN A 31 4.15 1.91 14.03
C GLN A 31 4.35 1.02 12.81
N ALA A 32 5.44 1.28 12.13
CA ALA A 32 5.78 0.64 10.91
C ALA A 32 6.06 -0.86 11.21
N THR A 33 5.25 -1.79 10.69
CA THR A 33 5.24 -3.20 11.19
C THR A 33 5.25 -4.26 10.08
N ILE A 34 5.93 -5.39 10.31
CA ILE A 34 5.79 -6.61 9.49
C ILE A 34 4.90 -7.61 10.24
N ARG A 35 3.84 -8.09 9.58
CA ARG A 35 2.85 -9.00 10.17
C ARG A 35 2.81 -10.32 9.40
N ILE A 36 3.15 -11.41 10.09
CA ILE A 36 2.87 -12.76 9.57
C ILE A 36 1.37 -13.01 9.69
N SER A 37 0.68 -13.10 8.55
CA SER A 37 -0.77 -13.15 8.46
C SER A 37 -1.25 -14.56 8.15
N LYS A 38 -2.33 -14.98 8.83
CA LYS A 38 -3.01 -16.24 8.51
C LYS A 38 -3.81 -16.09 7.23
N SER A 39 -3.76 -17.12 6.37
CA SER A 39 -4.60 -17.15 5.17
C SER A 39 -6.07 -17.34 5.58
N THR A 40 -6.94 -16.45 5.10
CA THR A 40 -8.39 -16.53 5.27
C THR A 40 -9.08 -16.53 3.92
N LYS A 41 -10.38 -16.88 3.86
CA LYS A 41 -11.18 -16.80 2.62
C LYS A 41 -11.24 -15.40 2.00
N ARG A 42 -10.91 -14.34 2.75
CA ARG A 42 -10.96 -12.93 2.30
C ARG A 42 -9.60 -12.24 2.36
N CYS A 43 -8.51 -13.00 2.27
CA CYS A 43 -7.17 -12.45 2.21
C CYS A 43 -6.98 -11.54 0.99
N LYS A 44 -6.23 -10.47 1.18
CA LYS A 44 -5.84 -9.50 0.15
C LYS A 44 -4.33 -9.65 0.01
N TYR A 45 -3.85 -10.22 -1.10
CA TYR A 45 -2.41 -10.28 -1.37
C TYR A 45 -2.10 -10.42 -2.85
N PHE A 46 -0.83 -10.18 -3.15
CA PHE A 46 -0.17 -10.43 -4.42
C PHE A 46 0.86 -11.56 -4.27
N SER A 47 1.34 -12.11 -5.39
CA SER A 47 2.48 -13.01 -5.40
C SER A 47 3.76 -12.30 -4.92
N ALA A 48 4.74 -13.06 -4.43
CA ALA A 48 6.03 -12.52 -3.98
C ALA A 48 6.78 -11.70 -5.04
N ASN A 49 6.60 -12.02 -6.31
CA ASN A 49 7.24 -11.36 -7.44
C ASN A 49 6.44 -10.18 -8.02
N ALA A 50 5.29 -9.81 -7.43
CA ALA A 50 4.48 -8.72 -7.95
C ALA A 50 5.28 -7.41 -7.96
N PRO A 51 5.42 -6.73 -9.12
CA PRO A 51 6.29 -5.57 -9.24
C PRO A 51 5.61 -4.33 -8.67
N VAL A 52 6.27 -3.68 -7.71
CA VAL A 52 5.85 -2.44 -7.09
C VAL A 52 6.67 -1.29 -7.65
N THR A 53 5.98 -0.23 -8.09
CA THR A 53 6.64 0.99 -8.58
C THR A 53 7.08 1.84 -7.39
N MET A 54 8.39 2.00 -7.24
CA MET A 54 9.00 2.77 -6.15
C MET A 54 8.89 4.28 -6.42
N ALA A 55 9.16 5.09 -5.39
CA ALA A 55 9.06 6.55 -5.48
C ALA A 55 9.87 7.17 -6.63
N ASP A 56 11.10 6.66 -6.83
CA ASP A 56 12.05 7.08 -7.88
C ASP A 56 11.69 6.54 -9.28
N GLY A 57 10.63 5.74 -9.40
CA GLY A 57 10.21 5.10 -10.65
C GLY A 57 10.89 3.76 -10.93
N SER A 58 11.85 3.32 -10.10
CA SER A 58 12.38 1.96 -10.15
C SER A 58 11.29 0.95 -9.76
N VAL A 59 11.55 -0.33 -10.05
CA VAL A 59 10.63 -1.43 -9.74
C VAL A 59 11.31 -2.40 -8.79
N LYS A 60 10.62 -2.75 -7.71
CA LYS A 60 11.01 -3.85 -6.81
C LYS A 60 9.95 -4.93 -6.84
N SER A 61 10.34 -6.17 -6.53
CA SER A 61 9.33 -7.15 -6.15
C SER A 61 8.70 -6.76 -4.80
N ILE A 62 7.40 -7.01 -4.61
CA ILE A 62 6.71 -6.71 -3.35
C ILE A 62 7.36 -7.40 -2.14
N ALA A 63 8.06 -8.52 -2.35
CA ALA A 63 8.80 -9.24 -1.32
C ALA A 63 10.07 -8.50 -0.85
N GLU A 64 10.62 -7.60 -1.66
CA GLU A 64 11.82 -6.81 -1.37
C GLU A 64 11.51 -5.41 -0.83
N VAL A 65 10.25 -4.96 -0.99
CA VAL A 65 9.78 -3.70 -0.41
C VAL A 65 9.88 -3.79 1.11
N ARG A 66 10.36 -2.71 1.73
CA ARG A 66 10.50 -2.62 3.18
C ARG A 66 9.54 -1.58 3.75
N VAL A 67 9.15 -1.84 4.99
CA VAL A 67 8.42 -0.88 5.81
C VAL A 67 9.25 0.40 5.93
N GLY A 68 8.59 1.56 5.82
CA GLY A 68 9.21 2.88 5.82
C GLY A 68 9.67 3.36 4.44
N GLU A 69 9.78 2.46 3.45
CA GLU A 69 10.08 2.86 2.06
C GLU A 69 8.92 3.63 1.43
N HIS A 70 9.27 4.38 0.40
CA HIS A 70 8.34 5.21 -0.35
C HIS A 70 8.04 4.57 -1.70
N VAL A 71 6.75 4.44 -2.00
CA VAL A 71 6.24 3.87 -3.25
C VAL A 71 5.41 4.90 -3.99
N LYS A 72 5.23 4.69 -5.28
CA LYS A 72 4.42 5.56 -6.11
C LYS A 72 2.94 5.19 -5.96
N THR A 73 2.09 6.19 -5.96
CA THR A 73 0.62 6.06 -6.08
C THR A 73 0.09 7.19 -6.97
N CYS A 74 -1.23 7.27 -7.14
CA CYS A 74 -1.88 8.35 -7.85
C CYS A 74 -2.96 9.00 -6.98
N LYS A 75 -3.12 10.32 -7.12
CA LYS A 75 -4.16 11.11 -6.46
C LYS A 75 -4.59 12.21 -7.43
N ASP A 76 -5.90 12.39 -7.59
CA ASP A 76 -6.47 13.41 -8.48
C ASP A 76 -5.89 13.38 -9.91
N GLY A 77 -5.69 12.16 -10.45
CA GLY A 77 -5.14 11.94 -11.79
C GLY A 77 -3.64 12.20 -11.95
N LYS A 78 -2.92 12.50 -10.86
CA LYS A 78 -1.47 12.76 -10.87
C LYS A 78 -0.74 11.75 -10.02
N THR A 79 0.49 11.43 -10.38
CA THR A 79 1.34 10.59 -9.53
C THR A 79 1.78 11.34 -8.28
N THR A 80 1.84 10.63 -7.17
CA THR A 80 2.41 11.10 -5.90
C THR A 80 3.19 9.97 -5.24
N ILE A 81 3.82 10.27 -4.11
CA ILE A 81 4.60 9.33 -3.31
C ILE A 81 3.85 9.07 -2.00
N THR A 82 3.87 7.82 -1.53
CA THR A 82 3.29 7.41 -0.25
C THR A 82 4.23 6.47 0.49
N GLN A 83 4.15 6.44 1.81
CA GLN A 83 5.02 5.60 2.64
C GLN A 83 4.36 4.25 2.95
N VAL A 84 5.14 3.18 2.89
CA VAL A 84 4.74 1.84 3.37
C VAL A 84 4.78 1.81 4.89
N LYS A 85 3.63 1.59 5.53
CA LYS A 85 3.51 1.48 6.99
C LYS A 85 3.40 0.05 7.49
N GLN A 86 2.95 -0.88 6.67
CA GLN A 86 2.86 -2.29 7.07
C GLN A 86 3.11 -3.22 5.90
N ILE A 87 3.68 -4.38 6.19
CA ILE A 87 3.79 -5.49 5.25
C ILE A 87 3.16 -6.73 5.88
N ASP A 88 2.14 -7.26 5.24
CA ASP A 88 1.59 -8.56 5.56
C ASP A 88 2.28 -9.65 4.76
N VAL A 89 2.77 -10.69 5.44
CA VAL A 89 3.40 -11.85 4.82
C VAL A 89 2.53 -13.08 5.05
N PHE A 90 2.19 -13.79 3.98
CA PHE A 90 1.44 -15.03 4.05
C PHE A 90 2.34 -16.19 3.59
N ASN A 91 2.57 -17.14 4.50
CA ASN A 91 3.27 -18.38 4.20
C ASN A 91 2.24 -19.44 3.79
N GLN A 92 2.45 -20.07 2.64
CA GLN A 92 1.56 -21.11 2.08
C GLN A 92 0.09 -20.69 2.04
N PRO A 93 -0.24 -19.52 1.45
CA PRO A 93 -1.61 -19.06 1.44
C PRO A 93 -2.52 -19.96 0.57
N THR A 94 -3.80 -19.99 0.93
CA THR A 94 -4.74 -20.96 0.36
C THR A 94 -5.55 -20.45 -0.82
N SER A 95 -5.76 -19.13 -0.93
CA SER A 95 -6.54 -18.54 -2.02
C SER A 95 -5.72 -18.51 -3.32
N PRO A 96 -6.28 -18.96 -4.45
CA PRO A 96 -5.64 -18.72 -5.73
C PRO A 96 -5.71 -17.24 -6.11
N LEU A 97 -4.86 -16.83 -7.04
CA LEU A 97 -4.89 -15.52 -7.67
C LEU A 97 -5.94 -15.47 -8.78
N THR A 98 -6.47 -14.28 -9.02
CA THR A 98 -7.26 -13.89 -10.19
C THR A 98 -6.35 -13.10 -11.12
N ALA A 99 -6.30 -13.48 -12.39
CA ALA A 99 -5.62 -12.74 -13.44
C ALA A 99 -6.62 -11.83 -14.14
N VAL A 100 -6.27 -10.54 -14.26
CA VAL A 100 -7.08 -9.54 -14.96
C VAL A 100 -6.24 -8.97 -16.09
N TYR A 101 -6.73 -9.16 -17.32
CA TYR A 101 -6.11 -8.62 -18.52
C TYR A 101 -6.76 -7.27 -18.84
N LEU A 102 -5.94 -6.24 -18.93
CA LEU A 102 -6.33 -4.86 -19.21
C LEU A 102 -5.93 -4.47 -20.63
N ARG A 103 -6.72 -3.60 -21.25
CA ARG A 103 -6.42 -2.96 -22.53
C ARG A 103 -6.68 -1.45 -22.46
N PRO A 104 -6.05 -0.63 -23.32
CA PRO A 104 -6.31 0.81 -23.33
C PRO A 104 -7.80 1.15 -23.43
N ALA A 105 -8.24 2.21 -22.74
CA ALA A 105 -9.63 2.65 -22.76
C ALA A 105 -10.03 3.38 -24.05
N GLU A 106 -9.08 4.05 -24.67
CA GLU A 106 -9.29 4.58 -26.01
C GLU A 106 -9.14 3.42 -26.99
N ASP A 107 -10.13 3.23 -27.86
CA ASP A 107 -10.01 2.24 -28.90
C ASP A 107 -9.01 2.76 -29.93
N ASN A 108 -7.99 1.95 -30.19
CA ASN A 108 -7.07 2.15 -31.29
C ASN A 108 -7.89 2.28 -32.57
N THR A 109 -8.01 3.50 -33.09
CA THR A 109 -8.53 3.75 -34.43
C THR A 109 -7.57 3.10 -35.43
N SER A 110 -8.09 2.70 -36.60
CA SER A 110 -7.32 2.04 -37.65
C SER A 110 -6.03 2.81 -37.94
N GLY A 111 -4.87 2.25 -37.55
CA GLY A 111 -3.55 2.89 -37.67
C GLY A 111 -2.79 3.10 -36.36
N SER A 112 -3.44 2.97 -35.19
CA SER A 112 -2.72 3.03 -33.91
C SER A 112 -1.93 1.73 -33.64
N PRO A 113 -0.72 1.83 -33.05
CA PRO A 113 0.11 0.67 -32.74
C PRO A 113 -0.63 -0.30 -31.80
N ILE A 114 -0.45 -1.60 -32.04
CA ILE A 114 -0.98 -2.66 -31.15
C ILE A 114 -0.32 -2.50 -29.78
N VAL A 115 -1.14 -2.18 -28.77
CA VAL A 115 -0.69 -2.11 -27.38
C VAL A 115 -0.93 -3.47 -26.73
N PRO A 116 0.11 -4.14 -26.19
CA PRO A 116 -0.04 -5.41 -25.48
C PRO A 116 -1.01 -5.29 -24.31
N ALA A 117 -1.74 -6.37 -24.03
CA ALA A 117 -2.57 -6.43 -22.84
C ALA A 117 -1.69 -6.43 -21.58
N LEU A 118 -2.08 -5.66 -20.56
CA LEU A 118 -1.44 -5.67 -19.26
C LEU A 118 -2.08 -6.73 -18.36
N LEU A 119 -1.27 -7.43 -17.58
CA LEU A 119 -1.75 -8.42 -16.62
C LEU A 119 -1.60 -7.88 -15.20
N LEU A 120 -2.69 -7.90 -14.45
CA LEU A 120 -2.67 -7.72 -12.99
C LEU A 120 -3.13 -9.01 -12.31
N GLU A 121 -2.31 -9.55 -11.41
CA GLU A 121 -2.65 -10.74 -10.62
C GLU A 121 -2.73 -10.45 -9.13
N ALA A 122 -3.87 -10.74 -8.50
CA ALA A 122 -4.03 -10.63 -7.04
C ALA A 122 -5.13 -11.58 -6.54
N THR A 123 -5.32 -11.70 -5.23
CA THR A 123 -6.46 -12.50 -4.73
C THR A 123 -7.80 -11.94 -5.19
N PRO A 124 -8.85 -12.77 -5.30
CA PRO A 124 -10.22 -12.34 -5.63
C PRO A 124 -10.75 -11.18 -4.76
N HIS A 125 -10.22 -11.06 -3.55
CA HIS A 125 -10.65 -10.08 -2.55
C HIS A 125 -9.76 -8.83 -2.45
N HIS A 126 -8.63 -8.80 -3.18
CA HIS A 126 -7.83 -7.58 -3.30
C HIS A 126 -8.62 -6.46 -3.98
N TYR A 127 -8.35 -5.21 -3.62
CA TYR A 127 -8.98 -4.05 -4.23
C TYR A 127 -8.09 -3.40 -5.28
N VAL A 128 -8.73 -2.92 -6.33
CA VAL A 128 -8.15 -2.00 -7.32
C VAL A 128 -8.89 -0.68 -7.25
N GLN A 129 -8.21 0.40 -7.63
CA GLN A 129 -8.85 1.69 -7.81
C GLN A 129 -9.47 1.74 -9.21
N THR A 130 -10.77 2.08 -9.27
CA THR A 130 -11.50 2.30 -10.52
C THR A 130 -12.04 3.72 -10.59
N ASN A 131 -12.60 4.09 -11.74
CA ASN A 131 -13.35 5.34 -11.92
C ASN A 131 -14.62 5.45 -11.07
N HIS A 132 -15.08 4.35 -10.46
CA HIS A 132 -16.21 4.31 -9.53
C HIS A 132 -15.77 4.04 -8.08
N GLY A 133 -14.49 4.24 -7.77
CA GLY A 133 -13.93 3.95 -6.45
C GLY A 133 -13.28 2.56 -6.36
N ARG A 134 -13.06 2.09 -5.14
CA ARG A 134 -12.40 0.80 -4.88
C ARG A 134 -13.30 -0.37 -5.26
N LYS A 135 -12.80 -1.30 -6.05
CA LYS A 135 -13.52 -2.52 -6.45
C LYS A 135 -12.67 -3.76 -6.22
N ARG A 136 -13.30 -4.84 -5.77
CA ARG A 136 -12.60 -6.13 -5.60
C ARG A 136 -12.27 -6.74 -6.95
N MET A 137 -11.13 -7.42 -7.07
CA MET A 137 -10.71 -8.17 -8.26
C MET A 137 -11.84 -9.03 -8.82
N LYS A 138 -12.50 -9.84 -7.97
CA LYS A 138 -13.60 -10.73 -8.39
C LYS A 138 -14.90 -10.04 -8.83
N ARG A 139 -14.99 -8.73 -8.63
CA ARG A 139 -16.16 -7.93 -9.06
C ARG A 139 -15.85 -7.13 -10.32
N LEU A 140 -14.64 -7.21 -10.85
CA LEU A 140 -14.27 -6.56 -12.09
C LEU A 140 -15.03 -7.18 -13.27
N SER A 141 -15.34 -6.33 -14.24
CA SER A 141 -16.13 -6.62 -15.42
C SER A 141 -15.64 -5.75 -16.57
N LYS A 142 -16.01 -6.08 -17.81
CA LYS A 142 -15.59 -5.33 -19.01
C LYS A 142 -16.00 -3.85 -19.04
N LYS A 143 -16.89 -3.43 -18.13
CA LYS A 143 -17.34 -2.04 -17.98
C LYS A 143 -16.46 -1.22 -17.02
N ASP A 144 -15.57 -1.86 -16.28
CA ASP A 144 -14.70 -1.20 -15.32
C ASP A 144 -13.45 -0.62 -15.98
N ILE A 145 -13.08 0.58 -15.53
CA ILE A 145 -11.87 1.29 -15.93
C ILE A 145 -10.92 1.34 -14.73
N LEU A 146 -9.68 0.92 -14.93
CA LEU A 146 -8.57 1.02 -13.99
C LEU A 146 -7.58 2.08 -14.47
N TYR A 147 -6.70 2.52 -13.57
CA TYR A 147 -5.67 3.50 -13.84
C TYR A 147 -4.31 2.82 -13.97
N HIS A 148 -3.64 3.06 -15.10
CA HIS A 148 -2.29 2.58 -15.39
C HIS A 148 -1.34 3.78 -15.51
N TYR A 149 -0.23 3.71 -14.78
CA TYR A 149 0.87 4.65 -14.85
C TYR A 149 1.86 4.22 -15.92
N GLU A 150 2.26 5.13 -16.81
CA GLU A 150 3.31 4.89 -17.80
C GLU A 150 4.63 5.49 -17.30
N PRO A 151 5.63 4.67 -16.89
CA PRO A 151 6.88 5.18 -16.31
C PRO A 151 7.66 6.08 -17.24
N SER A 152 7.62 5.82 -18.55
CA SER A 152 8.38 6.59 -19.55
C SER A 152 7.90 8.03 -19.71
N THR A 153 6.61 8.28 -19.49
CA THR A 153 5.98 9.60 -19.68
C THR A 153 5.53 10.24 -18.37
N GLY A 154 5.40 9.46 -17.31
CA GLY A 154 4.79 9.88 -16.05
C GLY A 154 3.26 9.97 -16.09
N ILE A 155 2.62 9.63 -17.22
CA ILE A 155 1.19 9.83 -17.45
C ILE A 155 0.38 8.69 -16.82
N VAL A 156 -0.76 9.05 -16.23
CA VAL A 156 -1.77 8.08 -15.76
C VAL A 156 -2.88 8.00 -16.81
N SER A 157 -3.11 6.81 -17.35
CA SER A 157 -4.07 6.54 -18.43
C SER A 157 -5.17 5.57 -17.98
N SER A 158 -6.30 5.60 -18.69
CA SER A 158 -7.45 4.74 -18.42
C SER A 158 -7.36 3.42 -19.19
N TRP A 159 -7.61 2.30 -18.51
CA TRP A 159 -7.55 0.95 -19.08
C TRP A 159 -8.80 0.15 -18.74
N LYS A 160 -9.44 -0.47 -19.76
CA LYS A 160 -10.63 -1.32 -19.60
C LYS A 160 -10.20 -2.74 -19.21
N VAL A 161 -11.04 -3.42 -18.44
CA VAL A 161 -10.94 -4.87 -18.28
C VAL A 161 -11.28 -5.57 -19.60
N GLY A 162 -10.32 -6.31 -20.15
CA GLY A 162 -10.51 -7.14 -21.34
C GLY A 162 -11.00 -8.54 -20.98
N ALA A 163 -10.32 -9.20 -20.04
CA ALA A 163 -10.65 -10.54 -19.58
C ALA A 163 -10.33 -10.70 -18.09
N VAL A 164 -11.05 -11.62 -17.44
CA VAL A 164 -10.81 -12.02 -16.05
C VAL A 164 -10.73 -13.54 -16.01
N GLN A 165 -9.64 -14.06 -15.48
CA GLN A 165 -9.45 -15.49 -15.24
C GLN A 165 -9.38 -15.73 -13.73
N GLU A 166 -10.44 -16.34 -13.20
CA GLU A 166 -10.46 -16.81 -11.82
C GLU A 166 -9.57 -18.05 -11.65
N ASN A 167 -9.06 -18.25 -10.43
CA ASN A 167 -8.23 -19.40 -10.07
C ASN A 167 -7.00 -19.60 -10.97
N ALA A 168 -6.42 -18.49 -11.47
CA ALA A 168 -5.35 -18.52 -12.47
C ALA A 168 -4.13 -19.34 -12.01
N ARG A 169 -3.71 -19.17 -10.75
CA ARG A 169 -2.65 -19.96 -10.12
C ARG A 169 -2.64 -19.83 -8.60
N ARG A 170 -1.86 -20.69 -7.94
CA ARG A 170 -1.56 -20.61 -6.49
C ARG A 170 -0.11 -20.19 -6.29
N VAL A 171 0.19 -19.65 -5.11
CA VAL A 171 1.54 -19.21 -4.73
C VAL A 171 1.91 -19.76 -3.36
N SER A 172 3.20 -20.03 -3.17
CA SER A 172 3.75 -20.53 -1.90
C SER A 172 4.03 -19.42 -0.89
N LYS A 173 4.19 -18.19 -1.35
CA LYS A 173 4.43 -16.99 -0.53
C LYS A 173 3.73 -15.78 -1.16
N ALA A 174 3.10 -14.97 -0.32
CA ALA A 174 2.35 -13.81 -0.77
C ALA A 174 2.47 -12.64 0.20
N TYR A 175 2.21 -11.45 -0.33
CA TYR A 175 2.45 -10.19 0.36
C TYR A 175 1.33 -9.19 0.13
N ASN A 176 1.10 -8.31 1.09
CA ASN A 176 0.29 -7.11 0.92
C ASN A 176 0.97 -5.93 1.61
N LEU A 177 0.94 -4.77 0.96
CA LEU A 177 1.41 -3.53 1.55
C LEU A 177 0.22 -2.75 2.11
N GLU A 178 0.39 -2.18 3.30
CA GLU A 178 -0.40 -1.03 3.70
C GLU A 178 0.43 0.24 3.58
N THR A 179 -0.11 1.23 2.88
CA THR A 179 0.50 2.56 2.74
C THR A 179 -0.31 3.60 3.52
N VAL A 180 0.29 4.76 3.75
CA VAL A 180 -0.37 5.91 4.40
C VAL A 180 -1.61 6.34 3.61
N ASP A 181 -1.51 6.46 2.29
CA ASP A 181 -2.62 6.88 1.43
C ASP A 181 -3.59 5.74 1.05
N GLY A 182 -3.29 4.51 1.50
CA GLY A 182 -4.09 3.33 1.24
C GLY A 182 -4.07 2.82 -0.22
N THR A 183 -3.23 3.42 -1.07
CA THR A 183 -3.08 3.06 -2.48
C THR A 183 -1.61 3.01 -2.87
N TYR A 184 -1.29 2.25 -3.90
CA TYR A 184 0.06 2.13 -4.49
C TYR A 184 -0.04 1.50 -5.88
N LEU A 185 1.08 1.46 -6.61
CA LEU A 185 1.15 0.86 -7.93
C LEU A 185 1.73 -0.56 -7.88
N VAL A 186 1.02 -1.52 -8.49
CA VAL A 186 1.50 -2.88 -8.78
C VAL A 186 1.31 -3.17 -10.25
N ASP A 187 2.34 -3.65 -10.95
CA ASP A 187 2.34 -3.72 -12.43
C ASP A 187 1.96 -2.37 -13.06
N ASN A 188 2.40 -1.27 -12.42
CA ASN A 188 1.99 0.10 -12.71
C ASN A 188 0.47 0.38 -12.69
N VAL A 189 -0.35 -0.55 -12.19
CA VAL A 189 -1.79 -0.38 -12.01
C VAL A 189 -2.07 0.06 -10.57
N MET A 190 -3.00 1.01 -10.41
CA MET A 190 -3.35 1.54 -9.09
C MET A 190 -4.22 0.54 -8.29
N VAL A 191 -3.65 0.04 -7.20
CA VAL A 191 -4.29 -0.89 -6.26
C VAL A 191 -4.58 -0.23 -4.93
N ALA A 192 -5.48 -0.82 -4.13
CA ALA A 192 -5.84 -0.31 -2.81
C ALA A 192 -5.65 -1.38 -1.72
N ASN A 193 -5.06 -0.98 -0.59
CA ASN A 193 -4.74 -1.90 0.52
C ASN A 193 -5.98 -2.34 1.32
N ASN A 194 -7.10 -1.61 1.24
CA ASN A 194 -8.29 -1.91 2.04
C ASN A 194 -9.65 -1.80 1.36
#